data_AF-A0A7X4ICD5-F1
#
_entry.id   AF-A0A7X4ICD5-F1
#
_cell.length_a   1.000
_cell.length_b   1.000
_cell.length_c   1.000
_cell.angle_alpha   90.00
_cell.angle_beta   90.00
_cell.angle_gamma   90.00
#
_symmetry.space_group_name_H-M   'P 1'
#
loop_
_entity.id
_entity.type
_entity.pdbx_description
1 polymer ?
#
loop_
_entity_poly.entity_id
_entity_poly.type
_entity_poly.pdbx_seq_one_letter_code
_entity_poly.pdbx_strand_id
1 'polypeptide(L)'
;NYEMWTDNLDYLFTGDLSSAEQAADVMGRLGNLALVELGLSKSISSISATLNNSQIKYYVKLATKNKESDTCVLGTTGKYNVYASDNNYTYFILDESKWSDLVKSLNNNYNEIWKINKQYIDNQIKLNKTIILTDNPELQYLFGDGSKRFYQREIDYLSELGYTFSQVDDELWKAILE
;
A
#
# COMPACT_ATOMS: atom_id res chain seq x y z
N ASN A 1 -22.74 14.14 17.88
CA ASN A 1 -23.11 13.26 16.76
C ASN A 1 -22.29 13.68 15.54
N TYR A 2 -21.03 13.25 15.49
CA TYR A 2 -20.20 13.39 14.30
C TYR A 2 -20.07 11.98 13.74
N GLU A 3 -20.79 11.75 12.65
CA GLU A 3 -20.86 10.47 11.96
C GLU A 3 -19.49 10.13 11.38
N MET A 4 -19.09 8.89 11.69
CA MET A 4 -17.93 8.20 11.19
C MET A 4 -18.03 8.12 9.67
N TRP A 5 -17.07 8.71 8.96
CA TRP A 5 -16.93 8.53 7.52
C TRP A 5 -16.02 7.33 7.25
N THR A 6 -16.59 6.15 7.44
CA THR A 6 -16.25 4.95 6.67
C THR A 6 -17.59 4.29 6.31
N ASP A 7 -17.71 3.85 5.07
CA ASP A 7 -18.81 3.05 4.51
C ASP A 7 -20.09 3.78 4.11
N ASN A 8 -19.94 4.71 3.16
CA ASN A 8 -20.97 4.92 2.14
C ASN A 8 -20.55 4.38 0.77
N LEU A 9 -19.80 3.26 0.76
CA LEU A 9 -19.48 2.51 -0.46
C LEU A 9 -20.20 1.15 -0.54
N ASP A 10 -20.81 0.67 0.54
CA ASP A 10 -21.52 -0.63 0.53
C ASP A 10 -22.93 -0.59 -0.08
N TYR A 11 -23.49 0.59 -0.35
CA TYR A 11 -24.77 0.70 -1.08
C TYR A 11 -24.64 0.98 -2.58
N LEU A 12 -23.42 0.95 -3.14
CA LEU A 12 -23.21 1.06 -4.59
C LEU A 12 -22.47 -0.14 -5.23
N PHE A 13 -22.22 -1.22 -4.48
CA PHE A 13 -21.52 -2.40 -4.99
C PHE A 13 -22.42 -3.64 -5.14
N THR A 14 -23.48 -3.49 -5.93
CA THR A 14 -23.81 -4.55 -6.92
C THR A 14 -23.25 -4.22 -8.32
N GLY A 15 -22.41 -3.18 -8.42
CA GLY A 15 -21.81 -2.75 -9.68
C GLY A 15 -20.40 -2.22 -9.50
N ASP A 16 -19.43 -3.02 -9.91
CA ASP A 16 -18.16 -2.61 -10.49
C ASP A 16 -17.26 -1.67 -9.66
N LEU A 17 -16.37 -2.25 -8.83
CA LEU A 17 -15.20 -1.63 -8.11
C LEU A 17 -14.16 -0.99 -9.06
N SER A 18 -14.64 -0.67 -10.24
CA SER A 18 -13.99 -0.11 -11.38
C SER A 18 -13.36 1.23 -11.09
N SER A 19 -14.04 2.18 -10.46
CA SER A 19 -13.81 3.56 -10.89
C SER A 19 -12.57 4.26 -10.33
N ALA A 20 -11.94 3.83 -9.24
CA ALA A 20 -10.72 4.49 -8.71
C ALA A 20 -9.43 3.80 -9.20
N GLU A 21 -9.41 2.47 -9.16
CA GLU A 21 -8.31 1.65 -9.71
C GLU A 21 -8.38 1.62 -11.25
N GLN A 22 -9.57 1.51 -11.85
CA GLN A 22 -9.75 1.72 -13.30
C GLN A 22 -9.65 3.20 -13.69
N ALA A 23 -9.92 4.21 -12.84
CA ALA A 23 -9.52 5.58 -13.19
C ALA A 23 -8.00 5.76 -13.18
N ALA A 24 -7.28 5.13 -12.24
CA ALA A 24 -5.82 5.12 -12.26
C ALA A 24 -5.28 4.38 -13.50
N ASP A 25 -5.87 3.24 -13.86
CA ASP A 25 -5.52 2.47 -15.08
C ASP A 25 -5.90 3.22 -16.37
N VAL A 26 -7.12 3.76 -16.48
CA VAL A 26 -7.59 4.56 -17.62
C VAL A 26 -6.77 5.84 -17.77
N MET A 27 -6.40 6.51 -16.68
CA MET A 27 -5.51 7.69 -16.71
C MET A 27 -4.07 7.32 -17.10
N GLY A 28 -3.55 6.18 -16.63
CA GLY A 28 -2.27 5.64 -17.07
C GLY A 28 -2.26 5.30 -18.57
N ARG A 29 -3.35 4.71 -19.07
CA ARG A 29 -3.54 4.39 -20.50
C ARG A 29 -3.73 5.65 -21.35
N LEU A 30 -4.47 6.65 -20.88
CA LEU A 30 -4.65 7.95 -21.54
C LEU A 30 -3.35 8.77 -21.61
N GLY A 31 -2.51 8.71 -20.57
CA GLY A 31 -1.18 9.32 -20.59
C GLY A 31 -0.28 8.74 -21.69
N ASN A 32 -0.32 7.41 -21.88
CA ASN A 32 0.37 6.76 -22.98
C ASN A 32 -0.23 7.07 -24.36
N LEU A 33 -1.55 7.23 -24.47
CA LEU A 33 -2.23 7.60 -25.72
C LEU A 33 -1.96 9.06 -26.15
N ALA A 34 -1.93 10.01 -25.21
CA ALA A 34 -1.60 11.41 -25.50
C ALA A 34 -0.17 11.59 -26.02
N LEU A 35 0.78 10.75 -25.58
CA LEU A 35 2.15 10.74 -26.11
C LEU A 35 2.26 10.14 -27.53
N VAL A 36 1.34 9.23 -27.89
CA VAL A 36 1.31 8.61 -29.22
C VAL A 36 0.81 9.59 -30.29
N GLU A 37 -0.10 10.51 -29.93
CA GLU A 37 -0.69 11.50 -30.85
C GLU A 37 0.30 12.61 -31.28
N LEU A 38 1.41 12.78 -30.56
CA LEU A 38 2.42 13.83 -30.81
C LEU A 38 3.68 13.35 -31.58
N GLY A 39 3.71 12.11 -32.08
CA GLY A 39 4.74 11.68 -33.05
C GLY A 39 6.20 11.65 -32.53
N LEU A 40 6.43 11.67 -31.21
CA LEU A 40 7.77 11.68 -30.59
C LEU A 40 8.27 10.27 -30.17
N SER A 41 7.78 9.22 -30.81
CA SER A 41 7.86 7.82 -30.36
C SER A 41 9.23 7.13 -30.42
N LYS A 42 10.35 7.84 -30.62
CA LYS A 42 11.68 7.23 -30.58
C LYS A 42 12.69 8.14 -29.89
N SER A 43 12.70 8.13 -28.55
CA SER A 43 13.93 8.22 -27.71
C SER A 43 13.69 8.48 -26.20
N ILE A 44 12.46 8.66 -25.69
CA ILE A 44 12.23 9.02 -24.27
C ILE A 44 11.47 7.93 -23.47
N SER A 45 11.09 6.81 -24.08
CA SER A 45 10.22 5.80 -23.45
C SER A 45 10.90 4.82 -22.48
N SER A 46 12.12 5.07 -21.96
CA SER A 46 12.81 4.07 -21.13
C SER A 46 13.66 4.56 -19.96
N ILE A 47 13.50 5.80 -19.50
CA ILE A 47 13.96 6.13 -18.15
C ILE A 47 12.76 5.96 -17.22
N SER A 48 12.51 4.72 -16.77
CA SER A 48 11.61 4.52 -15.63
C SER A 48 12.12 5.37 -14.48
N ALA A 49 11.36 6.38 -14.04
CA ALA A 49 11.73 7.17 -12.89
C ALA A 49 11.88 6.24 -11.69
N THR A 50 13.08 6.21 -11.11
CA THR A 50 13.42 5.37 -9.96
C THR A 50 13.55 6.23 -8.72
N LEU A 51 13.13 5.70 -7.58
CA LEU A 51 13.34 6.39 -6.32
C LEU A 51 14.77 6.17 -5.82
N ASN A 52 15.44 7.25 -5.43
CA ASN A 52 16.68 7.15 -4.67
C ASN A 52 16.40 6.93 -3.17
N ASN A 53 17.42 6.50 -2.42
CA ASN A 53 17.30 6.19 -1.00
C ASN A 53 16.78 7.36 -0.15
N SER A 54 17.11 8.61 -0.51
CA SER A 54 16.64 9.79 0.22
C SER A 54 15.15 10.02 0.01
N GLN A 55 14.64 9.82 -1.21
CA GLN A 55 13.21 9.90 -1.51
C GLN A 55 12.43 8.80 -0.81
N ILE A 56 12.95 7.56 -0.81
CA ILE A 56 12.34 6.44 -0.08
C ILE A 56 12.21 6.79 1.41
N LYS A 57 13.30 7.22 2.04
CA LYS A 57 13.29 7.63 3.46
C LYS A 57 12.34 8.78 3.75
N TYR A 58 12.24 9.75 2.83
CA TYR A 58 11.31 10.87 2.95
C TYR A 58 9.86 10.39 2.98
N TYR A 59 9.45 9.56 2.02
CA TYR A 59 8.08 9.03 1.98
C TYR A 59 7.77 8.12 3.17
N VAL A 60 8.73 7.28 3.60
CA VAL A 60 8.56 6.46 4.81
C VAL A 60 8.30 7.33 6.03
N LYS A 61 9.10 8.39 6.24
CA LYS A 61 8.92 9.30 7.37
C LYS A 61 7.58 10.04 7.30
N LEU A 62 7.16 10.45 6.11
CA LEU A 62 5.91 11.18 5.88
C LEU A 62 4.68 10.32 6.18
N ALA A 63 4.71 9.06 5.75
CA ALA A 63 3.59 8.13 5.85
C ALA A 63 3.50 7.37 7.19
N THR A 64 4.60 7.24 7.93
CA THR A 64 4.59 6.56 9.24
C THR A 64 3.85 7.40 10.28
N LYS A 65 2.81 6.83 10.89
CA LYS A 65 2.06 7.43 11.99
C LYS A 65 2.36 6.70 13.30
N ASN A 66 2.19 7.39 14.44
CA ASN A 66 2.36 6.84 15.80
C ASN A 66 3.68 6.07 16.00
N LYS A 67 4.79 6.64 15.52
CA LYS A 67 6.12 5.99 15.46
C LYS A 67 6.65 5.43 16.78
N GLU A 68 6.14 5.91 17.91
CA GLU A 68 6.58 5.50 19.26
C GLU A 68 5.89 4.21 19.74
N SER A 69 4.86 3.71 19.04
CA SER A 69 4.21 2.47 19.45
C SER A 69 5.09 1.25 19.18
N ASP A 70 5.15 0.32 20.13
CA ASP A 70 5.84 -0.97 19.99
C ASP A 70 5.11 -1.95 19.06
N THR A 71 3.91 -1.59 18.59
CA THR A 71 3.11 -2.39 17.66
C THR A 71 2.94 -1.65 16.34
N CYS A 72 3.08 -2.40 15.24
CA CYS A 72 2.82 -1.99 13.87
C CYS A 72 1.64 -2.81 13.32
N VAL A 73 0.74 -2.14 12.61
CA VAL A 73 -0.41 -2.79 11.97
C VAL A 73 -0.26 -2.72 10.46
N LEU A 74 -0.50 -3.87 9.81
CA LEU A 74 -0.61 -4.03 8.35
C LEU A 74 -1.98 -4.60 8.01
N GLY A 75 -2.44 -4.42 6.78
CA GLY A 75 -3.75 -4.93 6.35
C GLY A 75 -4.26 -4.32 5.07
N THR A 76 -5.51 -4.61 4.76
CA THR A 76 -6.20 -3.98 3.64
C THR A 76 -6.58 -2.53 3.98
N THR A 77 -6.39 -1.62 3.02
CA THR A 77 -6.60 -0.18 3.22
C THR A 77 -8.02 0.11 3.73
N GLY A 78 -8.13 0.99 4.71
CA GLY A 78 -9.38 1.31 5.39
C GLY A 78 -9.46 0.59 6.73
N LYS A 79 -9.57 -0.74 6.72
CA LYS A 79 -9.72 -1.55 7.94
C LYS A 79 -8.55 -1.38 8.91
N TYR A 80 -7.32 -1.55 8.44
CA TYR A 80 -6.17 -1.44 9.35
C TYR A 80 -5.92 -0.02 9.83
N ASN A 81 -6.27 0.99 9.03
CA ASN A 81 -6.09 2.40 9.38
C ASN A 81 -6.93 2.77 10.60
N VAL A 82 -8.20 2.35 10.62
CA VAL A 82 -9.13 2.56 11.74
C VAL A 82 -8.62 1.80 12.97
N TYR A 83 -8.35 0.50 12.84
CA TYR A 83 -7.87 -0.32 13.96
C TYR A 83 -6.58 0.23 14.58
N ALA A 84 -5.60 0.63 13.75
CA ALA A 84 -4.34 1.18 14.23
C ALA A 84 -4.51 2.56 14.87
N SER A 85 -5.37 3.41 14.32
CA SER A 85 -5.67 4.73 14.87
C SER A 85 -6.34 4.61 16.24
N ASP A 86 -7.38 3.78 16.36
CA ASP A 86 -8.15 3.60 17.59
C ASP A 86 -7.31 3.01 18.73
N ASN A 87 -6.35 2.15 18.40
CA ASN A 87 -5.43 1.53 19.36
C ASN A 87 -4.11 2.30 19.53
N ASN A 88 -3.94 3.45 18.86
CA ASN A 88 -2.71 4.24 18.86
C ASN A 88 -1.44 3.42 18.49
N TYR A 89 -1.59 2.50 17.55
CA TYR A 89 -0.50 1.69 17.00
C TYR A 89 0.17 2.37 15.83
N THR A 90 1.38 1.92 15.49
CA THR A 90 2.12 2.39 14.31
C THR A 90 1.44 1.87 13.05
N TYR A 91 1.24 2.73 12.06
CA TYR A 91 0.71 2.34 10.76
C TYR A 91 1.23 3.27 9.67
N PHE A 92 1.01 2.87 8.42
CA PHE A 92 1.54 3.55 7.25
C PHE A 92 0.42 4.13 6.40
N ILE A 93 0.23 5.44 6.40
CA ILE A 93 -0.76 6.10 5.53
C ILE A 93 -0.16 7.36 4.91
N LEU A 94 -0.28 7.48 3.59
CA LEU A 94 0.11 8.67 2.85
C LEU A 94 -1.13 9.46 2.44
N ASP A 95 -1.07 10.79 2.55
CA ASP A 95 -2.16 11.66 2.09
C ASP A 95 -2.43 11.45 0.59
N GLU A 96 -3.71 11.46 0.18
CA GLU A 96 -4.13 11.18 -1.21
C GLU A 96 -3.44 12.07 -2.25
N SER A 97 -3.26 13.35 -1.93
CA SER A 97 -2.55 14.29 -2.82
C SER A 97 -1.09 13.87 -3.02
N LYS A 98 -0.40 13.49 -1.95
CA LYS A 98 0.99 13.03 -1.99
C LYS A 98 1.15 11.68 -2.67
N TRP A 99 0.16 10.80 -2.50
CA TRP A 99 0.08 9.55 -3.23
C TRP A 99 -0.08 9.78 -4.74
N SER A 100 -1.01 10.64 -5.15
CA SER A 100 -1.23 10.98 -6.55
C SER A 100 0.03 11.56 -7.21
N ASP A 101 0.70 12.49 -6.52
CA ASP A 101 1.94 13.10 -7.00
C ASP A 101 3.05 12.07 -7.16
N LEU A 102 3.21 11.16 -6.18
CA LEU A 102 4.20 10.09 -6.22
C LEU A 102 3.96 9.15 -7.40
N VAL A 103 2.74 8.65 -7.57
CA VAL A 103 2.36 7.73 -8.67
C VAL A 103 2.63 8.37 -10.03
N LYS A 104 2.23 9.64 -10.21
CA LYS A 104 2.49 10.40 -11.44
C LYS A 104 3.99 10.56 -11.70
N SER A 105 4.76 10.93 -10.67
CA SER A 105 6.21 11.13 -10.79
C SER A 105 6.97 9.86 -11.18
N LEU A 106 6.41 8.69 -10.86
CA LEU A 106 6.97 7.38 -11.17
C LEU A 106 6.37 6.74 -12.42
N ASN A 107 5.55 7.48 -13.17
CA ASN A 107 4.85 6.96 -14.35
C ASN A 107 4.09 5.65 -14.05
N ASN A 108 3.37 5.61 -12.93
CA ASN A 108 2.61 4.44 -12.47
C ASN A 108 3.48 3.19 -12.20
N ASN A 109 4.78 3.35 -11.92
CA ASN A 109 5.64 2.23 -11.57
C ASN A 109 5.45 1.79 -10.10
N TYR A 110 4.43 0.95 -9.86
CA TYR A 110 4.12 0.42 -8.54
C TYR A 110 5.23 -0.46 -7.93
N ASN A 111 6.19 -0.95 -8.73
CA ASN A 111 7.38 -1.64 -8.21
C ASN A 111 8.37 -0.67 -7.54
N GLU A 112 8.46 0.57 -8.01
CA GLU A 112 9.25 1.60 -7.33
C GLU A 112 8.57 2.06 -6.05
N ILE A 113 7.24 2.23 -6.08
CA ILE A 113 6.45 2.57 -4.88
C ILE A 113 6.60 1.49 -3.80
N TRP A 114 6.62 0.21 -4.20
CA TRP A 114 6.83 -0.91 -3.29
C TRP A 114 8.11 -0.79 -2.45
N LYS A 115 9.18 -0.16 -2.97
CA LYS A 115 10.41 0.05 -2.19
C LYS A 115 10.18 0.90 -0.94
N ILE A 116 9.17 1.77 -0.94
CA ILE A 116 8.78 2.58 0.22
C ILE A 116 8.15 1.67 1.28
N ASN A 117 7.17 0.83 0.92
CA ASN A 117 6.53 -0.11 1.85
C ASN A 117 7.56 -1.10 2.41
N LYS A 118 8.41 -1.67 1.55
CA LYS A 118 9.50 -2.55 1.98
C LYS A 118 10.40 -1.86 3.02
N GLN A 119 10.84 -0.63 2.76
CA GLN A 119 11.67 0.12 3.71
C GLN A 119 10.95 0.46 5.01
N TYR A 120 9.63 0.71 4.96
CA TYR A 120 8.82 0.89 6.16
C TYR A 120 8.80 -0.38 7.03
N ILE A 121 8.53 -1.54 6.44
CA ILE A 121 8.53 -2.85 7.13
C ILE A 121 9.92 -3.14 7.72
N ASP A 122 10.99 -2.95 6.92
CA ASP A 122 12.37 -3.13 7.37
C ASP A 122 12.68 -2.26 8.62
N ASN A 123 12.16 -1.04 8.65
CA ASN A 123 12.32 -0.16 9.82
C ASN A 123 11.56 -0.66 11.05
N GLN A 124 10.37 -1.24 10.88
CA GLN A 124 9.56 -1.70 12.02
C GLN A 124 10.16 -2.98 12.62
N ILE A 125 10.63 -3.88 11.76
CA ILE A 125 11.37 -5.08 12.17
C ILE A 125 12.66 -4.69 12.90
N LYS A 126 13.43 -3.74 12.37
CA LYS A 126 14.67 -3.26 13.01
C LYS A 126 14.42 -2.66 14.40
N LEU A 127 13.25 -2.09 14.63
CA LEU A 127 12.81 -1.55 15.92
C LEU A 127 12.21 -2.63 16.84
N ASN A 128 12.23 -3.91 16.44
CA ASN A 128 11.65 -5.04 17.15
C ASN A 128 10.16 -4.84 17.48
N LYS A 129 9.42 -4.17 16.60
CA LYS A 129 7.98 -3.97 16.80
C LYS A 129 7.22 -5.27 16.61
N THR A 130 6.16 -5.44 17.38
CA THR A 130 5.15 -6.47 17.12
C THR A 130 4.41 -6.12 15.84
N ILE A 131 4.27 -7.05 14.90
CA ILE A 131 3.50 -6.86 13.67
C ILE A 131 2.16 -7.57 13.81
N ILE A 132 1.08 -6.79 13.76
CA ILE A 132 -0.31 -7.26 13.73
C ILE A 132 -0.86 -7.07 12.31
N LEU A 133 -1.67 -8.02 11.87
CA LEU A 133 -2.38 -7.97 10.60
C LEU A 133 -3.89 -8.01 10.86
N THR A 134 -4.65 -7.12 10.20
CA THR A 134 -6.12 -7.02 10.37
C THR A 134 -6.92 -7.92 9.42
N ASP A 135 -6.22 -8.68 8.60
CA ASP A 135 -6.78 -9.48 7.53
C ASP A 135 -6.04 -10.82 7.49
N ASN A 136 -6.73 -11.91 7.18
CA ASN A 136 -6.15 -13.25 7.19
C ASN A 136 -5.01 -13.38 6.14
N PRO A 137 -3.75 -13.55 6.56
CA PRO A 137 -2.61 -13.62 5.64
C PRO A 137 -2.55 -14.90 4.79
N GLU A 138 -3.38 -15.91 5.09
CA GLU A 138 -3.50 -17.13 4.29
C GLU A 138 -4.33 -16.92 3.01
N LEU A 139 -5.07 -15.80 2.91
CA LEU A 139 -5.85 -15.45 1.72
C LEU A 139 -4.97 -14.79 0.65
N GLN A 140 -5.46 -14.82 -0.60
CA GLN A 140 -4.81 -14.14 -1.71
C GLN A 140 -5.42 -12.75 -1.97
N TYR A 141 -4.57 -11.73 -1.94
CA TYR A 141 -4.95 -10.34 -2.20
C TYR A 141 -4.45 -9.89 -3.57
N LEU A 142 -5.20 -10.27 -4.60
CA LEU A 142 -4.89 -9.95 -5.99
C LEU A 142 -5.90 -8.94 -6.57
N PHE A 143 -5.48 -8.25 -7.63
CA PHE A 143 -6.39 -7.51 -8.50
C PHE A 143 -7.08 -8.47 -9.48
N GLY A 144 -8.11 -8.00 -10.19
CA GLY A 144 -8.84 -8.81 -11.17
C GLY A 144 -8.00 -9.31 -12.35
N ASP A 145 -6.85 -8.68 -12.60
CA ASP A 145 -5.87 -9.10 -13.60
C ASP A 145 -4.82 -10.11 -13.06
N GLY A 146 -4.95 -10.52 -11.79
CA GLY A 146 -4.03 -11.44 -11.12
C GLY A 146 -2.77 -10.79 -10.55
N SER A 147 -2.58 -9.48 -10.71
CA SER A 147 -1.45 -8.77 -10.11
C SER A 147 -1.62 -8.66 -8.59
N LYS A 148 -0.49 -8.62 -7.85
CA LYS A 148 -0.49 -8.59 -6.38
C LYS A 148 -0.86 -7.21 -5.86
N ARG A 149 -1.84 -7.12 -4.96
CA ARG A 149 -2.09 -5.91 -4.15
C ARG A 149 -0.91 -5.68 -3.21
N PHE A 150 -0.74 -4.44 -2.75
CA PHE A 150 0.34 -4.11 -1.81
C PHE A 150 0.35 -5.03 -0.60
N TYR A 151 -0.80 -5.27 0.02
CA TYR A 151 -0.90 -6.15 1.18
C TYR A 151 -0.41 -7.59 0.90
N GLN A 152 -0.68 -8.15 -0.29
CA GLN A 152 -0.10 -9.45 -0.67
C GLN A 152 1.42 -9.40 -0.70
N ARG A 153 1.99 -8.32 -1.23
CA ARG A 153 3.46 -8.15 -1.28
C ARG A 153 4.06 -8.03 0.12
N GLU A 154 3.33 -7.46 1.08
CA GLU A 154 3.74 -7.36 2.49
C GLU A 154 3.74 -8.72 3.17
N ILE A 155 2.69 -9.52 2.98
CA ILE A 155 2.61 -10.90 3.46
C ILE A 155 3.73 -11.75 2.86
N ASP A 156 3.90 -11.68 1.54
CA ASP A 156 4.95 -12.42 0.82
C ASP A 156 6.33 -12.04 1.37
N TYR A 157 6.58 -10.75 1.56
CA TYR A 157 7.87 -10.26 2.04
C TYR A 157 8.15 -10.69 3.49
N LEU A 158 7.16 -10.66 4.38
CA LEU A 158 7.30 -11.20 5.73
C LEU A 158 7.61 -12.71 5.70
N SER A 159 6.92 -13.45 4.83
CA SER A 159 7.15 -14.89 4.64
C SER A 159 8.56 -15.18 4.11
N GLU A 160 9.06 -14.38 3.16
CA GLU A 160 10.43 -14.44 2.64
C GLU A 160 11.48 -14.21 3.73
N LEU A 161 11.16 -13.38 4.73
CA LEU A 161 12.01 -13.13 5.90
C LEU A 161 11.90 -14.22 6.98
N GLY A 162 11.05 -15.23 6.78
CA GLY A 162 10.86 -16.36 7.69
C GLY A 162 9.75 -16.18 8.72
N TYR A 163 8.92 -15.13 8.61
CA TYR A 163 7.76 -14.99 9.49
C TYR A 163 6.69 -16.02 9.15
N THR A 164 6.08 -16.57 10.18
CA THR A 164 4.81 -17.30 10.13
C THR A 164 3.70 -16.43 10.73
N PHE A 165 2.45 -16.82 10.51
CA PHE A 165 1.30 -16.06 10.97
C PHE A 165 0.45 -16.89 11.93
N SER A 166 0.10 -16.31 13.08
CA SER A 166 -0.75 -16.94 14.07
C SER A 166 -1.95 -16.06 14.36
N GLN A 167 -3.15 -16.63 14.30
CA GLN A 167 -4.37 -15.95 14.66
C GLN A 167 -4.39 -15.67 16.17
N VAL A 168 -4.63 -14.41 16.54
CA VAL A 168 -4.70 -13.96 17.94
C VAL A 168 -6.10 -13.48 18.33
N ASP A 169 -6.95 -13.16 17.35
CA ASP A 169 -8.36 -12.84 17.53
C ASP A 169 -9.13 -13.19 16.23
N ASP A 170 -10.46 -13.12 16.24
CA ASP A 170 -11.34 -13.52 15.12
C ASP A 170 -10.91 -12.94 13.76
N GLU A 171 -10.39 -11.71 13.76
CA GLU A 171 -9.90 -11.03 12.55
C GLU A 171 -8.47 -10.49 12.67
N LEU A 172 -7.75 -10.87 13.73
CA LEU A 172 -6.40 -10.37 13.98
C LEU A 172 -5.38 -11.49 13.96
N TRP A 173 -4.29 -11.22 13.27
CA TRP A 173 -3.17 -12.12 13.12
C TRP A 173 -1.90 -11.44 13.60
N LYS A 174 -0.94 -12.24 14.04
CA LYS A 174 0.37 -11.78 14.45
C LYS A 174 1.43 -12.45 13.58
N ALA A 175 2.36 -11.65 13.06
CA ALA A 175 3.55 -12.18 12.42
C ALA A 175 4.55 -12.61 13.52
N ILE A 176 5.01 -13.86 13.46
CA ILE A 176 5.93 -14.47 14.41
C ILE A 176 7.17 -14.93 13.65
N LEU A 177 8.35 -14.59 14.15
CA LEU A 177 9.61 -15.11 13.65
C LEU A 177 10.10 -16.18 14.63
N GLU A 178 10.17 -17.43 14.18
CA GLU A 178 10.67 -18.57 14.98
C GLU A 178 12.21 -18.63 15.04
#